data_AF-A0A9X4ACW6-F1
#
_entry.id   AF-A0A9X4ACW6-F1
#
_cell.length_a   1.000
_cell.length_b   1.000
_cell.length_c   1.000
_cell.angle_alpha   90.00
_cell.angle_beta   90.00
_cell.angle_gamma   90.00
#
_symmetry.space_group_name_H-M   'P 1'
#
loop_
_entity.id
_entity.type
_entity.pdbx_description
1 polymer ?
#
loop_
_entity_poly.entity_id
_entity_poly.type
_entity_poly.pdbx_seq_one_letter_code
_entity_poly.pdbx_strand_id
1 'polypeptide(L)'
;MNPTIKVLNLQDPKADPNPYVEAVSSDDDVTYNLEDWVKVIAKDSAGHDISDRVVYDASAVDYTKAGDYPVEVSVMDDQFNMSSAFFTVHVLSPKEVRMVESGRPLRRESEVKRVARAEKIERIVDKISYIVIFAVIIGVLIFTYLDAF
;
A
#
# COMPACT_ATOMS: atom_id res chain seq x y z
N MET A 1 7.68 5.96 23.53
CA MET A 1 6.55 5.72 22.59
C MET A 1 7.07 6.11 21.23
N ASN A 2 6.79 5.34 20.19
CA ASN A 2 7.39 5.58 18.88
C ASN A 2 6.77 6.82 18.22
N PRO A 3 7.56 7.56 17.41
CA PRO A 3 7.03 8.66 16.63
C PRO A 3 6.03 8.16 15.57
N THR A 4 5.16 9.06 15.13
CA THR A 4 4.18 8.79 14.08
C THR A 4 4.63 9.44 12.77
N ILE A 5 4.60 8.69 11.68
CA ILE A 5 4.87 9.19 10.33
C ILE A 5 3.58 9.19 9.51
N LYS A 6 3.35 10.26 8.73
CA LYS A 6 2.31 10.33 7.71
C LYS A 6 2.95 10.78 6.40
N VAL A 7 2.80 9.96 5.36
CA VAL A 7 3.18 10.31 4.00
C VAL A 7 1.92 10.79 3.27
N LEU A 8 2.00 11.98 2.68
CA LEU A 8 0.91 12.64 1.98
C LEU A 8 1.34 12.99 0.56
N ASN A 9 0.40 12.98 -0.38
CA ASN A 9 0.62 13.56 -1.69
C ASN A 9 0.76 15.09 -1.55
N LEU A 10 1.78 15.67 -2.19
CA LEU A 10 2.08 17.10 -2.08
C LEU A 10 0.98 17.98 -2.71
N GLN A 11 0.36 17.51 -3.79
CA GLN A 11 -0.64 18.26 -4.55
C GLN A 11 -2.04 18.16 -3.90
N ASP A 12 -2.43 16.96 -3.46
CA ASP A 12 -3.70 16.72 -2.77
C ASP A 12 -3.51 15.76 -1.58
N PRO A 13 -3.51 16.24 -0.33
CA PRO A 13 -3.33 15.40 0.86
C PRO A 13 -4.35 14.26 1.03
N LYS A 14 -5.46 14.25 0.28
CA LYS A 14 -6.46 13.17 0.28
C LYS A 14 -6.24 12.14 -0.83
N ALA A 15 -5.42 12.47 -1.83
CA ALA A 15 -5.05 11.57 -2.90
C ALA A 15 -4.04 10.52 -2.42
N ASP A 16 -3.85 9.49 -3.23
CA ASP A 16 -2.81 8.48 -3.00
C ASP A 16 -1.43 9.17 -2.99
N PRO A 17 -0.60 8.99 -1.94
CA PRO A 17 0.75 9.51 -1.89
C PRO A 17 1.72 8.85 -2.88
N ASN A 18 1.35 7.72 -3.50
CA ASN A 18 2.20 6.99 -4.44
C ASN A 18 2.31 7.71 -5.79
N PRO A 19 3.50 8.23 -6.19
CA PRO A 19 3.66 8.91 -7.46
C PRO A 19 3.77 7.94 -8.64
N TYR A 20 3.36 8.41 -9.82
CA TYR A 20 3.55 7.75 -11.10
C TYR A 20 4.53 8.56 -11.94
N VAL A 21 5.58 7.92 -12.45
CA VAL A 21 6.64 8.56 -13.23
C VAL A 21 6.92 7.77 -14.50
N GLU A 22 7.26 8.44 -15.58
CA GLU A 22 7.71 7.76 -16.79
C GLU A 22 9.17 7.30 -16.63
N ALA A 23 9.49 6.12 -17.17
CA ALA A 23 10.84 5.61 -17.20
C ALA A 23 11.73 6.50 -18.06
N VAL A 24 12.85 6.95 -17.50
CA VAL A 24 13.86 7.75 -18.21
C VAL A 24 14.77 6.86 -19.04
N SER A 25 15.39 7.42 -20.08
CA SER A 25 16.39 6.64 -20.81
C SER A 25 17.64 6.47 -19.95
N SER A 26 18.36 5.35 -20.14
CA SER A 26 19.61 5.08 -19.40
C SER A 26 20.70 6.10 -19.69
N ASP A 27 20.55 6.88 -20.77
CA ASP A 27 21.49 7.91 -21.20
C ASP A 27 21.18 9.27 -20.57
N ASP A 28 20.02 9.42 -19.92
CA ASP A 28 19.61 10.64 -19.24
C ASP A 28 20.04 10.60 -17.77
N ASP A 29 20.82 11.59 -17.34
CA ASP A 29 21.13 11.80 -15.92
C ASP A 29 19.99 12.59 -15.25
N VAL A 30 18.88 11.89 -14.98
CA VAL A 30 17.73 12.49 -14.29
C VAL A 30 17.78 12.14 -12.81
N THR A 31 18.05 13.15 -11.98
CA THR A 31 17.89 13.05 -10.53
C THR A 31 16.50 13.55 -10.14
N TYR A 32 15.69 12.67 -9.55
CA TYR A 32 14.39 13.03 -9.00
C TYR A 32 14.50 13.37 -7.51
N ASN A 33 13.87 14.47 -7.08
CA ASN A 33 13.69 14.77 -5.67
C ASN A 33 12.32 14.27 -5.21
N LEU A 34 12.30 13.36 -4.24
CA LEU A 34 11.05 12.78 -3.73
C LEU A 34 10.15 13.82 -3.04
N GLU A 35 10.75 14.87 -2.49
CA GLU A 35 10.02 15.97 -1.84
C GLU A 35 9.14 16.76 -2.81
N ASP A 36 9.38 16.64 -4.13
CA ASP A 36 8.54 17.26 -5.16
C ASP A 36 7.20 16.52 -5.34
N TRP A 37 7.09 15.29 -4.83
CA TRP A 37 5.91 14.43 -4.99
C TRP A 37 5.18 14.18 -3.68
N VAL A 38 5.93 13.99 -2.60
CA VAL A 38 5.38 13.62 -1.31
C VAL A 38 5.75 14.63 -0.23
N LYS A 39 4.80 14.84 0.69
CA LYS A 39 5.01 15.55 1.93
C LYS A 39 4.98 14.56 3.08
N VAL A 40 6.10 14.42 3.78
CA VAL A 40 6.16 13.62 5.01
C VAL A 40 5.95 14.52 6.21
N ILE A 41 5.07 14.11 7.12
CA ILE A 41 4.85 14.74 8.42
C ILE A 41 5.18 13.71 9.49
N ALA A 42 6.15 14.03 10.35
CA ALA A 42 6.53 13.22 11.48
C ALA A 42 6.25 13.96 12.79
N LYS A 43 5.67 13.26 13.78
CA LYS A 43 5.44 13.80 15.12
C LYS A 43 6.00 12.87 16.18
N ASP A 44 6.61 13.45 17.20
CA ASP A 44 7.05 12.71 18.39
C ASP A 44 5.84 12.23 19.22
N SER A 45 6.12 11.49 20.30
CA SER A 45 5.08 11.00 21.20
C SER A 45 4.36 12.08 22.01
N ALA A 46 4.93 13.29 22.11
CA ALA A 46 4.33 14.46 22.75
C ALA A 46 3.55 15.36 21.76
N GLY A 47 3.61 15.04 20.46
CA GLY A 47 2.96 15.78 19.38
C GLY A 47 3.79 16.92 18.78
N HIS A 48 5.06 17.07 19.16
CA HIS A 48 6.00 18.00 18.53
C HIS A 48 6.34 17.56 17.10
N ASP A 49 6.54 18.53 16.23
CA ASP A 49 6.95 18.29 14.84
C ASP A 49 8.43 17.92 14.80
N ILE A 50 8.73 16.78 14.16
CA ILE A 50 10.09 16.27 13.93
C ILE A 50 10.29 15.92 12.44
N SER A 51 9.48 16.51 11.56
CA SER A 51 9.49 16.24 10.12
C SER A 51 10.82 16.62 9.44
N ASP A 52 11.59 17.52 10.06
CA ASP A 52 12.93 17.95 9.63
C ASP A 52 14.00 16.85 9.77
N ARG A 53 13.71 15.79 10.53
CA ARG A 53 14.63 14.67 10.79
C ARG A 53 14.32 13.43 9.94
N VAL A 54 13.36 13.54 9.03
CA VAL A 54 12.95 12.44 8.17
C VAL A 54 14.07 12.09 7.20
N VAL A 55 14.35 10.79 7.07
CA VAL A 55 15.31 10.25 6.12
C VAL A 55 14.57 9.39 5.10
N TYR A 56 14.84 9.63 3.82
CA TYR A 56 14.31 8.86 2.70
C TYR A 56 15.38 7.89 2.19
N ASP A 57 15.02 6.61 2.05
CA ASP A 57 15.82 5.62 1.34
C ASP A 57 15.16 5.25 0.02
N ALA A 58 15.69 5.86 -1.05
CA ALA A 58 15.27 5.63 -2.43
C ALA A 58 16.30 4.82 -3.24
N SER A 59 17.30 4.23 -2.57
CA SER A 59 18.42 3.55 -3.23
C SER A 59 18.01 2.37 -4.11
N ALA A 60 16.83 1.79 -3.84
CA ALA A 60 16.25 0.70 -4.59
C ALA A 60 15.45 1.13 -5.83
N VAL A 61 15.18 2.43 -6.02
CA VAL A 61 14.35 2.93 -7.11
C VAL A 61 15.17 3.01 -8.40
N ASP A 62 14.77 2.22 -9.39
CA ASP A 62 15.36 2.26 -10.74
C ASP A 62 14.41 3.00 -11.68
N TYR A 63 14.72 4.26 -11.95
CA TYR A 63 13.93 5.12 -12.82
C TYR A 63 14.05 4.77 -14.31
N THR A 64 14.98 3.89 -14.70
CA THR A 64 15.14 3.48 -16.11
C THR A 64 14.24 2.31 -16.49
N LYS A 65 13.65 1.65 -15.48
CA LYS A 65 12.91 0.41 -15.68
C LYS A 65 11.52 0.49 -15.09
N ALA A 66 10.53 0.10 -15.88
CA ALA A 66 9.14 0.07 -15.42
C ALA A 66 8.95 -0.94 -14.27
N GLY A 67 8.48 -0.46 -13.13
CA GLY A 67 8.59 -1.15 -11.85
C GLY A 67 7.83 -0.44 -10.75
N ASP A 68 7.50 -1.18 -9.70
CA ASP A 68 6.91 -0.64 -8.48
C ASP A 68 7.99 -0.70 -7.41
N TYR A 69 8.49 0.46 -7.00
CA TYR A 69 9.66 0.56 -6.13
C TYR A 69 9.26 1.16 -4.78
N PRO A 70 9.34 0.41 -3.68
CA PRO A 70 9.07 0.95 -2.35
C PRO A 70 10.22 1.86 -1.92
N VAL A 71 9.85 3.03 -1.40
CA VAL A 71 10.75 3.98 -0.74
C VAL A 71 10.48 3.91 0.76
N GLU A 72 11.52 3.69 1.56
CA GLU A 72 11.41 3.74 3.00
C GLU A 72 11.59 5.17 3.49
N VAL A 73 10.74 5.55 4.45
CA VAL A 73 10.80 6.83 5.14
C VAL A 73 10.94 6.52 6.62
N SER A 74 12.02 6.99 7.24
CA SER A 74 12.30 6.74 8.65
C SER A 74 12.51 8.03 9.43
N VAL A 75 12.19 8.00 10.71
CA VAL A 75 12.45 9.11 11.65
C VAL A 75 12.85 8.55 13.01
N MET A 76 13.77 9.24 13.67
CA MET A 76 14.19 8.95 15.04
C MET A 76 13.94 10.16 15.94
N ASP A 77 13.31 9.92 17.10
CA ASP A 77 13.09 10.96 18.10
C ASP A 77 14.32 11.18 19.01
N ASP A 78 14.27 12.20 19.88
CA ASP A 78 15.35 12.53 20.82
C ASP A 78 15.61 11.45 21.88
N GLN A 79 14.68 10.49 22.02
CA GLN A 79 14.75 9.36 22.93
C GLN A 79 15.15 8.06 22.19
N PHE A 80 15.65 8.16 20.96
CA PHE A 80 16.10 7.04 20.13
C PHE A 80 15.00 6.03 19.75
N ASN A 81 13.71 6.41 19.82
CA ASN A 81 12.65 5.60 19.25
C ASN A 81 12.57 5.85 17.75
N MET A 82 12.47 4.77 16.97
CA MET A 82 12.36 4.81 15.52
C MET A 82 10.96 4.46 15.04
N SER A 83 10.59 5.04 13.90
CA SER A 83 9.39 4.70 13.16
C SER A 83 9.71 4.73 11.67
N SER A 84 9.10 3.82 10.91
CA SER A 84 9.26 3.73 9.46
C SER A 84 7.89 3.68 8.79
N ALA A 85 7.79 4.27 7.61
CA ALA A 85 6.66 4.19 6.70
C ALA A 85 7.17 3.94 5.27
N PHE A 86 6.29 3.44 4.42
CA PHE A 86 6.60 3.16 3.02
C PHE A 86 5.63 3.86 2.10
N PHE A 87 6.12 4.35 0.97
CA PHE A 87 5.32 4.71 -0.20
C PHE A 87 5.95 4.08 -1.44
N THR A 88 5.18 3.91 -2.50
CA THR A 88 5.62 3.23 -3.71
C THR A 88 5.75 4.23 -4.84
N VAL A 89 6.91 4.26 -5.49
CA VAL A 89 7.11 4.98 -6.76
C VAL A 89 6.79 4.02 -7.89
N HIS A 90 5.79 4.37 -8.70
CA HIS A 90 5.38 3.62 -9.87
C HIS A 90 6.11 4.15 -11.11
N VAL A 91 7.15 3.45 -11.55
CA VAL A 91 7.85 3.76 -12.80
C VAL A 91 7.12 3.06 -13.94
N LEU A 92 6.64 3.86 -14.89
CA LEU A 92 5.83 3.43 -16.02
C LEU A 92 6.66 3.42 -17.29
N SER A 93 6.52 2.38 -18.10
CA SER A 93 7.01 2.42 -19.48
C SER A 93 6.23 3.44 -20.31
N PRO A 94 6.78 3.95 -21.43
CA PRO A 94 6.05 4.85 -22.33
C PRO A 94 4.72 4.26 -22.81
N LYS A 95 4.63 2.92 -22.91
CA LYS A 95 3.39 2.21 -23.23
C LYS A 95 2.35 2.33 -22.11
N GLU A 96 2.78 2.22 -20.86
CA GLU A 96 1.93 2.30 -19.68
C GLU A 96 1.45 3.73 -19.44
N VAL A 97 2.30 4.74 -19.66
CA VAL A 97 1.90 6.17 -19.63
C VAL A 97 0.72 6.40 -20.58
N ARG A 98 0.82 5.93 -21.82
CA ARG A 98 -0.27 6.04 -22.81
C ARG A 98 -1.55 5.29 -22.40
N MET A 99 -1.42 4.22 -21.62
CA MET A 99 -2.59 3.50 -21.07
C MET A 99 -3.28 4.34 -20.01
N VAL A 100 -2.52 4.92 -19.08
CA VAL A 100 -3.03 5.80 -18.02
C VAL A 100 -3.71 7.03 -18.63
N GLU A 101 -3.07 7.69 -19.60
CA GLU A 101 -3.63 8.84 -20.32
C GLU A 101 -4.92 8.50 -21.09
N SER A 102 -5.00 7.28 -21.64
CA SER A 102 -6.22 6.81 -22.34
C SER A 102 -7.30 6.29 -21.40
N GLY A 103 -7.12 6.40 -20.08
CA GLY A 103 -8.07 5.93 -19.06
C GLY A 103 -8.17 4.40 -18.99
N ARG A 104 -7.24 3.67 -19.60
CA ARG A 104 -7.18 2.20 -19.49
C ARG A 104 -6.41 1.82 -18.23
N PRO A 105 -6.93 0.90 -17.40
CA PRO A 105 -6.23 0.49 -16.20
C PRO A 105 -4.92 -0.22 -16.56
N LEU A 106 -3.88 0.03 -15.76
CA LEU A 106 -2.61 -0.67 -15.90
C LEU A 106 -2.80 -2.16 -15.68
N ARG A 107 -2.04 -3.01 -16.40
CA ARG A 107 -2.16 -4.46 -16.24
C ARG A 107 -1.92 -4.88 -14.80
N ARG A 108 -0.88 -4.32 -14.15
CA ARG A 108 -0.56 -4.57 -12.74
C ARG A 108 -1.69 -4.12 -11.81
N GLU A 109 -2.26 -2.93 -12.02
CA GLU A 109 -3.40 -2.45 -11.24
C GLU A 109 -4.63 -3.37 -11.38
N SER A 110 -4.89 -3.87 -12.59
CA SER A 110 -5.96 -4.83 -12.84
C SER A 110 -5.72 -6.16 -12.13
N GLU A 111 -4.47 -6.64 -12.09
CA GLU A 111 -4.08 -7.86 -11.38
C GLU A 111 -4.24 -7.69 -9.87
N VAL A 112 -3.75 -6.58 -9.28
CA VAL A 112 -3.92 -6.27 -7.85
C VAL A 112 -5.39 -6.20 -7.46
N LYS A 113 -6.23 -5.48 -8.24
CA LYS A 113 -7.67 -5.42 -7.99
C LYS A 113 -8.34 -6.79 -8.11
N ARG A 114 -7.88 -7.65 -9.04
CA ARG A 114 -8.40 -9.02 -9.18
C ARG A 114 -8.03 -9.90 -7.99
N VAL A 115 -6.79 -9.82 -7.51
CA VAL A 115 -6.33 -10.56 -6.32
C VAL A 115 -7.08 -10.09 -5.08
N ALA A 116 -7.14 -8.77 -4.83
CA ALA A 116 -7.87 -8.21 -3.69
C ALA A 116 -9.37 -8.57 -3.72
N ARG A 117 -9.98 -8.56 -4.91
CA ARG A 117 -11.37 -9.00 -5.09
C ARG A 117 -11.54 -10.50 -4.81
N ALA A 118 -10.60 -11.34 -5.27
CA ALA A 118 -10.63 -12.78 -5.04
C ALA A 118 -10.50 -13.10 -3.53
N GLU A 119 -9.55 -12.49 -2.85
CA GLU A 119 -9.35 -12.67 -1.40
C GLU A 119 -10.57 -12.21 -0.58
N LYS A 120 -11.21 -11.10 -1.00
CA LYS A 120 -12.47 -10.64 -0.38
C LYS A 120 -13.60 -11.66 -0.60
N ILE A 121 -13.67 -12.28 -1.78
CA ILE A 121 -14.65 -13.33 -2.08
C ILE A 121 -14.36 -14.58 -1.23
N GLU A 122 -13.11 -15.02 -1.12
CA GLU A 122 -12.74 -16.16 -0.27
C GLU A 122 -13.18 -15.95 1.18
N ARG A 123 -12.88 -14.78 1.77
CA ARG A 123 -13.34 -14.45 3.13
C ARG A 123 -14.86 -14.47 3.29
N ILE A 124 -15.62 -14.14 2.25
CA ILE A 124 -17.09 -14.20 2.28
C ILE A 124 -17.56 -15.65 2.16
N VAL A 125 -16.96 -16.43 1.26
CA VAL A 125 -17.28 -17.85 1.05
C VAL A 125 -17.01 -18.65 2.33
N ASP A 126 -15.89 -18.40 3.01
CA ASP A 126 -15.56 -19.06 4.27
C ASP A 126 -16.61 -18.78 5.36
N LYS A 127 -17.06 -17.53 5.48
CA LYS A 127 -18.12 -17.17 6.45
C LYS A 127 -19.45 -17.85 6.15
N ILE A 128 -19.83 -17.90 4.87
CA ILE A 128 -21.06 -18.58 4.45
C ILE A 128 -20.94 -20.09 4.69
N SER A 129 -19.81 -20.68 4.31
CA SER A 129 -19.53 -22.11 4.50
C SER A 129 -19.60 -22.49 5.99
N TYR A 130 -18.98 -21.70 6.87
CA TYR A 130 -19.06 -21.89 8.32
C TYR A 130 -20.51 -21.91 8.83
N ILE A 131 -21.35 -20.96 8.39
CA ILE A 131 -22.76 -20.89 8.81
C ILE A 131 -23.53 -22.12 8.34
N VAL A 132 -23.34 -22.57 7.10
CA VAL A 132 -24.02 -23.74 6.55
C VAL A 132 -23.59 -25.02 7.28
N ILE A 133 -22.28 -25.21 7.49
CA ILE A 133 -21.74 -26.36 8.23
C ILE A 133 -22.30 -26.38 9.65
N PHE A 134 -22.32 -25.22 10.33
CA PHE A 134 -22.86 -25.11 11.69
C PHE A 134 -24.35 -25.47 11.75
N ALA A 135 -25.16 -25.01 10.80
CA ALA A 135 -26.58 -25.35 10.71
C ALA A 135 -26.81 -26.85 10.49
N VAL A 136 -25.99 -27.49 9.65
CA VAL A 136 -26.04 -28.94 9.42
C VAL A 136 -25.69 -29.72 10.68
N ILE A 137 -24.63 -29.32 11.39
CA ILE A 137 -24.21 -29.95 12.66
C ILE A 137 -25.33 -29.86 13.70
N ILE A 138 -25.96 -28.68 13.85
CA ILE A 138 -27.11 -28.50 14.75
C ILE A 138 -28.26 -29.42 14.36
N GLY A 139 -28.60 -29.48 13.07
CA GLY A 139 -29.67 -30.35 12.57
C GLY A 139 -29.42 -31.83 12.89
N VAL A 140 -28.19 -32.31 12.68
CA VAL A 140 -27.79 -33.68 13.02
C VAL A 140 -27.89 -33.93 14.52
N LEU A 141 -27.40 -33.00 15.37
CA LEU A 141 -27.50 -33.12 16.83
C LEU A 141 -28.95 -33.23 17.29
N ILE A 142 -29.85 -32.37 16.78
CA ILE A 142 -31.28 -32.40 17.11
C ILE A 142 -31.91 -33.73 16.67
N PHE A 143 -31.60 -34.19 15.45
CA PHE A 143 -32.13 -35.46 14.94
C PHE A 143 -31.71 -36.65 15.81
N THR A 144 -30.42 -36.73 16.16
CA THR A 144 -29.91 -37.81 17.03
C THR A 144 -30.48 -37.73 18.45
N TYR A 145 -30.78 -36.54 18.96
CA TYR A 145 -31.38 -36.36 20.28
C TYR A 145 -32.85 -36.81 20.31
N LEU A 146 -33.61 -36.52 19.25
CA LEU A 146 -35.02 -36.95 19.14
C LEU A 146 -35.17 -38.46 18.92
N ASP A 147 -34.22 -39.11 18.22
CA ASP A 147 -34.24 -40.56 17.99
C ASP A 147 -33.87 -41.37 19.25
N ALA A 148 -33.23 -40.74 20.24
CA ALA A 148 -32.79 -41.38 21.48
C ALA A 148 -33.85 -41.42 22.60
N PHE A 149 -35.03 -40.80 22.41
CA PHE A 149 -36.15 -40.73 23.35
C PHE A 149 -37.42 -41.36 22.78
#